data_AF-E9SGE7-F1
#
_entry.id   AF-E9SGE7-F1
#
_cell.length_a   1.000
_cell.length_b   1.000
_cell.length_c   1.000
_cell.angle_alpha   90.00
_cell.angle_beta   90.00
_cell.angle_gamma   90.00
#
_symmetry.space_group_name_H-M   'P 1'
#
loop_
_entity.id
_entity.type
_entity.pdbx_description
1 polymer ?
#
loop_
_entity_poly.entity_id
_entity_poly.type
_entity_poly.pdbx_seq_one_letter_code
_entity_poly.pdbx_strand_id
1 'polypeptide(L)'
;MDDSYSFKNIKELAKHIEELTGLDCYSDDIETNEFNFGDFGELGITIEENNRISIFRSFGYYDFPQDEQDKESQECDDLSYAQESAFYFFLKSNQDKFTVSRWDDGGYMCPGYVSRIGFYDIAYSDEAISFFLKKLYDFRNSINEERINELRKYIVKSYYQLFHDYDIMDVDHSGFTIHFNNISNVEEVKVDKKYEGKEYYLLQAGCDNYAIHKQCIQWFLDAVKYSELGDHLGYTISNGVLYVKSNSMTLTLPCYKDEGMYYKLEEFYLLNTCSGLVPFSSDEFQNAFVDFYRKINSLSAAILIITEGCTDWIHLKRHWELIKDEYTELDFAFLEYNNKTNMGSSVLLEMCRSFSKVNHDKKFVFIFDRDEPKIIKQIIEDDKTYKYWGNNVYSMAIPIPDHRNPDDAICIEHLYLDSEIKKEYICEDGVARRVYLGNEFDEYGRNLGDQKICTKCRICGSNSLKIIDGSSDARVVSSTSSSTTNYALSKFDFADKVIIDKKSKSYLAFKKVFDIIYDIDKIKLTL
;
A
#
# COMPACT_ATOMS: atom_id res chain seq x y z
N MET A 1 -0.96 36.70 38.68
CA MET A 1 -0.22 37.77 39.37
C MET A 1 1.18 37.66 38.83
N ASP A 2 1.63 38.73 38.19
CA ASP A 2 2.85 38.78 37.39
C ASP A 2 4.00 39.14 38.34
N ASP A 3 4.51 38.13 39.06
CA ASP A 3 5.71 38.30 39.88
C ASP A 3 6.91 38.29 38.93
N SER A 4 7.29 39.48 38.43
CA SER A 4 8.48 39.64 37.61
C SER A 4 9.73 39.44 38.47
N TYR A 5 10.13 38.19 38.68
CA TYR A 5 11.41 37.88 39.29
C TYR A 5 12.54 38.33 38.35
N SER A 6 13.45 39.14 38.88
CA SER A 6 14.68 39.57 38.20
C SER A 6 15.85 39.07 39.04
N PHE A 7 16.27 37.83 38.79
CA PHE A 7 17.44 37.25 39.46
C PHE A 7 18.69 38.00 39.01
N LYS A 8 19.49 38.52 39.96
CA LYS A 8 20.67 39.35 39.65
C LYS A 8 21.91 38.52 39.35
N ASN A 9 21.93 37.26 39.77
CA ASN A 9 22.93 36.28 39.37
C ASN A 9 22.39 34.85 39.45
N ILE A 10 23.15 33.93 38.85
CA ILE A 10 22.82 32.52 38.71
C ILE A 10 22.67 31.79 40.05
N LYS A 11 23.42 32.21 41.09
CA LYS A 11 23.41 31.62 42.44
C LYS A 11 22.15 31.98 43.23
N GLU A 12 21.59 33.16 43.00
CA GLU A 12 20.33 33.60 43.62
C GLU A 12 19.16 32.76 43.12
N LEU A 13 19.14 32.43 41.81
CA LEU A 13 18.12 31.53 41.29
C LEU A 13 18.29 30.11 41.82
N ALA A 14 19.52 29.56 41.81
CA ALA A 14 19.77 28.21 42.32
C ALA A 14 19.25 28.05 43.75
N LYS A 15 19.59 28.99 44.64
CA LYS A 15 19.12 28.98 46.03
C LYS A 15 17.59 29.09 46.15
N HIS A 16 16.96 29.94 45.33
CA HIS A 16 15.50 30.03 45.30
C HIS A 16 14.85 28.71 44.87
N ILE A 17 15.47 27.99 43.92
CA ILE A 17 15.02 26.67 43.51
C ILE A 17 15.22 25.64 44.63
N GLU A 18 16.35 25.66 45.34
CA GLU A 18 16.55 24.80 46.53
C GLU A 18 15.45 25.07 47.58
N GLU A 19 15.14 26.34 47.85
CA GLU A 19 14.08 26.74 48.78
C GLU A 19 12.67 26.33 48.29
N LEU A 20 12.40 26.42 46.99
CA LEU A 20 11.13 26.05 46.36
C LEU A 20 10.90 24.54 46.35
N THR A 21 11.97 23.77 46.11
CA THR A 21 11.89 22.35 45.76
C THR A 21 12.33 21.42 46.89
N GLY A 22 13.14 21.94 47.82
CA GLY A 22 13.78 21.16 48.88
C GLY A 22 14.92 20.26 48.38
N LEU A 23 15.35 20.42 47.12
CA LEU A 23 16.46 19.67 46.54
C LEU A 23 17.75 20.45 46.71
N ASP A 24 18.81 19.78 47.15
CA ASP A 24 20.15 20.38 47.25
C ASP A 24 20.82 20.43 45.86
N CYS A 25 21.50 21.53 45.55
CA CYS A 25 22.35 21.66 44.35
C CYS A 25 23.80 21.24 44.65
N TYR A 26 24.41 20.42 43.79
CA TYR A 26 25.78 19.89 44.01
C TYR A 26 26.80 20.23 42.90
N SER A 27 26.50 21.18 42.01
CA SER A 27 27.49 21.62 41.01
C SER A 27 28.66 22.36 41.68
N ASP A 28 29.87 21.79 41.59
CA ASP A 28 31.14 22.38 42.07
C ASP A 28 31.71 23.43 41.09
N ASP A 29 31.21 23.50 39.85
CA ASP A 29 31.75 24.35 38.78
C ASP A 29 30.82 25.53 38.45
N ILE A 30 31.13 26.68 39.05
CA ILE A 30 30.45 27.97 38.84
C ILE A 30 30.71 28.56 37.42
N GLU A 31 31.42 27.83 36.54
CA GLU A 31 31.75 28.30 35.19
C GLU A 31 30.67 27.97 34.14
N THR A 32 29.76 27.02 34.41
CA THR A 32 28.66 26.67 33.50
C THR A 32 27.33 27.25 34.00
N ASN A 33 26.47 27.67 33.07
CA ASN A 33 25.14 28.20 33.41
C ASN A 33 24.14 27.10 33.81
N GLU A 34 24.59 25.99 34.40
CA GLU A 34 23.85 24.76 34.60
C GLU A 34 23.93 24.24 36.04
N PHE A 35 22.79 23.85 36.61
CA PHE A 35 22.69 23.27 37.95
C PHE A 35 22.09 21.88 37.90
N ASN A 36 22.61 20.98 38.73
CA ASN A 36 22.14 19.61 38.86
C ASN A 36 21.58 19.33 40.26
N PHE A 37 20.43 18.65 40.30
CA PHE A 37 19.70 18.21 41.49
C PHE A 37 19.49 16.69 41.44
N GLY A 38 19.60 15.99 42.57
CA GLY A 38 20.16 14.63 42.62
C GLY A 38 19.22 13.53 43.11
N ASP A 39 17.92 13.76 43.12
CA ASP A 39 16.95 12.71 43.46
C ASP A 39 16.41 11.94 42.24
N PHE A 40 16.69 12.41 41.02
CA PHE A 40 16.01 11.95 39.79
C PHE A 40 16.92 11.44 38.68
N GLY A 41 18.22 11.30 38.92
CA GLY A 41 19.18 11.07 37.84
C GLY A 41 19.24 12.30 36.93
N GLU A 42 20.15 13.21 37.27
CA GLU A 42 20.50 14.42 36.50
C GLU A 42 19.29 15.31 36.12
N LEU A 43 18.56 15.81 37.12
CA LEU A 43 17.68 16.97 36.91
C LEU A 43 18.57 18.20 36.68
N GLY A 44 18.53 18.75 35.48
CA GLY A 44 19.31 19.91 35.06
C GLY A 44 18.45 21.16 34.88
N ILE A 45 19.01 22.32 35.25
CA ILE A 45 18.43 23.63 34.94
C ILE A 45 19.51 24.53 34.33
N THR A 46 19.31 25.00 33.10
CA THR A 46 20.13 26.06 32.51
C THR A 46 19.45 27.43 32.59
N ILE A 47 20.25 28.48 32.74
CA ILE A 47 19.78 29.87 32.66
C ILE A 47 20.34 30.53 31.40
N GLU A 48 19.43 31.10 30.61
CA GLU A 48 19.73 31.87 29.41
C GLU A 48 19.52 33.37 29.67
N GLU A 49 19.91 34.21 28.70
CA GLU A 49 19.66 35.65 28.76
C GLU A 49 18.15 35.97 28.88
N ASN A 50 17.81 37.06 29.57
CA ASN A 50 16.43 37.54 29.77
C ASN A 50 15.53 36.67 30.67
N ASN A 51 16.08 36.06 31.73
CA ASN A 51 15.33 35.22 32.69
C ASN A 51 14.60 34.05 32.02
N ARG A 52 15.22 33.48 30.99
CA ARG A 52 14.76 32.25 30.37
C ARG A 52 15.51 31.08 30.96
N ILE A 53 14.81 29.96 31.10
CA ILE A 53 15.36 28.74 31.69
C ILE A 53 15.10 27.56 30.77
N SER A 54 16.00 26.59 30.80
CA SER A 54 15.67 25.23 30.37
C SER A 54 15.68 24.32 31.58
N ILE A 55 14.61 23.56 31.79
CA ILE A 55 14.52 22.56 32.86
C ILE A 55 14.35 21.18 32.23
N PHE A 56 15.21 20.24 32.59
CA PHE A 56 15.32 18.97 31.90
C PHE A 56 15.80 17.85 32.81
N ARG A 57 15.66 16.64 32.30
CA ARG A 57 16.36 15.46 32.80
C ARG A 57 17.36 15.01 31.73
N SER A 58 18.57 14.69 32.15
CA SER A 58 19.63 14.19 31.27
C SER A 58 19.67 12.67 31.24
N PHE A 59 20.03 12.12 30.08
CA PHE A 59 20.19 10.70 29.83
C PHE A 59 21.48 10.51 29.03
N GLY A 60 22.48 9.90 29.66
CA GLY A 60 23.76 9.58 29.03
C GLY A 60 23.77 8.16 28.49
N TYR A 61 24.24 7.98 27.26
CA TYR A 61 24.56 6.68 26.68
C TYR A 61 25.55 6.84 25.54
N TYR A 62 26.28 5.78 25.17
CA TYR A 62 27.21 5.82 24.06
C TYR A 62 26.55 5.35 22.75
N ASP A 63 26.75 6.09 21.66
CA ASP A 63 26.30 5.71 20.32
C ASP A 63 27.45 5.05 19.53
N PHE A 64 28.17 4.10 20.15
CA PHE A 64 29.23 3.34 19.49
C PHE A 64 28.66 2.14 18.70
N PRO A 65 29.36 1.68 17.64
CA PRO A 65 29.07 0.40 17.02
C PRO A 65 29.07 -0.74 18.06
N GLN A 66 28.04 -1.60 18.03
CA GLN A 66 27.82 -2.68 19.01
C GLN A 66 28.99 -3.68 19.14
N ASP A 67 29.92 -3.71 18.18
CA ASP A 67 31.10 -4.57 18.16
C ASP A 67 32.31 -4.04 18.97
N GLU A 68 32.24 -2.80 19.47
CA GLU A 68 33.32 -2.17 20.24
C GLU A 68 33.04 -2.06 21.76
N GLN A 69 31.83 -2.39 22.21
CA GLN A 69 31.43 -2.34 23.63
C GLN A 69 31.36 -3.73 24.28
N ASP A 70 31.53 -3.77 25.61
CA ASP A 70 31.15 -4.96 26.38
C ASP A 70 29.63 -5.01 26.60
N LYS A 71 29.12 -6.22 26.89
CA LYS A 71 27.66 -6.45 27.00
C LYS A 71 27.00 -5.65 28.11
N GLU A 72 27.72 -5.42 29.21
CA GLU A 72 27.18 -4.73 30.39
C GLU A 72 27.02 -3.23 30.11
N SER A 73 27.96 -2.61 29.39
CA SER A 73 27.83 -1.23 28.92
C SER A 73 26.67 -1.08 27.94
N GLN A 74 26.53 -2.00 26.99
CA GLN A 74 25.42 -1.97 26.03
C GLN A 74 24.04 -2.10 26.71
N GLU A 75 23.90 -2.96 27.72
CA GLU A 75 22.65 -3.10 28.47
C GLU A 75 22.30 -1.82 29.26
N CYS A 76 23.30 -1.13 29.78
CA CYS A 76 23.14 0.16 30.45
C CYS A 76 22.71 1.26 29.48
N ASP A 77 23.37 1.34 28.32
CA ASP A 77 23.06 2.31 27.26
C ASP A 77 21.65 2.09 26.69
N ASP A 78 21.28 0.83 26.41
CA ASP A 78 19.94 0.44 25.99
C ASP A 78 18.86 0.86 27.01
N LEU A 79 19.16 0.70 28.30
CA LEU A 79 18.25 1.09 29.38
C LEU A 79 18.09 2.62 29.45
N SER A 80 19.20 3.35 29.42
CA SER A 80 19.23 4.81 29.44
C SER A 80 18.46 5.41 28.25
N TYR A 81 18.66 4.85 27.05
CA TYR A 81 17.91 5.25 25.84
C TYR A 81 16.40 5.00 25.97
N ALA A 82 16.01 3.84 26.53
CA ALA A 82 14.60 3.54 26.77
C ALA A 82 13.99 4.44 27.85
N GLN A 83 14.73 4.78 28.90
CA GLN A 83 14.29 5.72 29.94
C GLN A 83 14.06 7.11 29.35
N GLU A 84 15.00 7.59 28.52
CA GLU A 84 14.89 8.86 27.83
C GLU A 84 13.62 8.95 26.98
N SER A 85 13.41 7.96 26.11
CA SER A 85 12.25 7.95 25.21
C SER A 85 10.93 7.77 25.96
N ALA A 86 10.90 6.94 27.00
CA ALA A 86 9.72 6.80 27.85
C ALA A 86 9.38 8.13 28.56
N PHE A 87 10.39 8.83 29.07
CA PHE A 87 10.17 10.12 29.73
C PHE A 87 9.68 11.19 28.76
N TYR A 88 10.25 11.24 27.55
CA TYR A 88 9.77 12.11 26.47
C TYR A 88 8.28 11.89 26.15
N PHE A 89 7.88 10.63 25.96
CA PHE A 89 6.49 10.27 25.67
C PHE A 89 5.55 10.54 26.85
N PHE A 90 6.03 10.32 28.07
CA PHE A 90 5.27 10.62 29.27
C PHE A 90 4.99 12.11 29.40
N LEU A 91 6.00 12.96 29.23
CA LEU A 91 5.79 14.40 29.24
C LEU A 91 4.83 14.79 28.13
N LYS A 92 5.09 14.42 26.87
CA LYS A 92 4.20 14.76 25.74
C LYS A 92 2.74 14.37 25.98
N SER A 93 2.47 13.22 26.59
CA SER A 93 1.11 12.73 26.84
C SER A 93 0.40 13.38 28.03
N ASN A 94 1.15 13.95 28.99
CA ASN A 94 0.61 14.35 30.29
C ASN A 94 0.69 15.86 30.55
N GLN A 95 1.03 16.68 29.55
CA GLN A 95 1.05 18.12 29.70
C GLN A 95 0.79 18.84 28.38
N ASP A 96 0.00 19.91 28.45
CA ASP A 96 -0.29 20.81 27.33
C ASP A 96 0.21 22.24 27.58
N LYS A 97 0.85 22.48 28.74
CA LYS A 97 1.22 23.83 29.21
C LYS A 97 2.50 24.36 28.58
N PHE A 98 3.50 23.50 28.40
CA PHE A 98 4.81 23.86 27.91
C PHE A 98 5.17 23.02 26.70
N THR A 99 6.05 23.52 25.83
CA THR A 99 6.56 22.69 24.74
C THR A 99 7.64 21.75 25.28
N VAL A 100 7.41 20.44 25.13
CA VAL A 100 8.42 19.41 25.43
C VAL A 100 9.38 19.30 24.26
N SER A 101 10.67 19.39 24.56
CA SER A 101 11.77 19.34 23.62
C SER A 101 12.78 18.24 23.99
N ARG A 102 13.52 17.78 22.99
CA ARG A 102 14.68 16.90 23.08
C ARG A 102 15.87 17.63 22.46
N TRP A 103 16.99 17.73 23.17
CA TRP A 103 18.21 18.39 22.68
C TRP A 103 19.48 17.75 23.27
N ASP A 104 20.64 17.99 22.67
CA ASP A 104 21.94 17.53 23.19
C ASP A 104 22.60 18.61 24.08
N ASP A 105 23.58 18.20 24.89
CA ASP A 105 24.37 19.12 25.73
C ASP A 105 25.47 19.89 24.97
N GLY A 106 25.60 19.70 23.66
CA GLY A 106 26.65 20.27 22.82
C GLY A 106 28.06 19.75 23.10
N GLY A 107 28.21 18.73 23.96
CA GLY A 107 29.47 18.17 24.43
C GLY A 107 30.16 17.24 23.45
N TYR A 108 30.36 17.63 22.18
CA TYR A 108 30.88 16.76 21.10
C TYR A 108 32.32 16.23 21.30
N MET A 109 33.00 16.59 22.39
CA MET A 109 34.38 16.21 22.68
C MET A 109 34.50 15.00 23.62
N CYS A 110 33.39 14.56 24.22
CA CYS A 110 33.30 13.33 25.02
C CYS A 110 32.59 12.23 24.21
N PRO A 111 33.02 10.97 24.31
CA PRO A 111 32.44 9.89 23.51
C PRO A 111 30.98 9.53 23.86
N GLY A 112 30.43 10.06 24.96
CA GLY A 112 29.03 9.82 25.36
C GLY A 112 28.08 10.87 24.77
N TYR A 113 26.92 10.41 24.31
CA TYR A 113 25.79 11.27 23.94
C TYR A 113 24.94 11.53 25.18
N VAL A 114 24.65 12.81 25.47
CA VAL A 114 23.77 13.20 26.58
C VAL A 114 22.51 13.85 26.00
N SER A 115 21.41 13.11 26.05
CA SER A 115 20.09 13.62 25.67
C SER A 115 19.44 14.36 26.83
N ARG A 116 18.89 15.54 26.56
CA ARG A 116 18.15 16.35 27.51
C ARG A 116 16.69 16.40 27.10
N ILE A 117 15.80 16.03 28.02
CA ILE A 117 14.36 16.03 27.81
C ILE A 117 13.70 16.98 28.82
N GLY A 118 12.95 17.95 28.32
CA GLY A 118 12.16 18.82 29.19
C GLY A 118 11.63 20.06 28.50
N PHE A 119 11.55 21.16 29.24
CA PHE A 119 11.09 22.44 28.72
C PHE A 119 12.32 23.27 28.34
N TYR A 120 12.46 23.52 27.05
CA TYR A 120 13.60 24.24 26.49
C TYR A 120 13.27 25.72 26.33
N ASP A 121 14.16 26.58 26.83
CA ASP A 121 14.11 28.02 26.64
C ASP A 121 12.69 28.58 26.92
N ILE A 122 12.23 28.50 28.17
CA ILE A 122 10.94 29.04 28.61
C ILE A 122 11.15 30.25 29.51
N ALA A 123 10.15 31.13 29.60
CA ALA A 123 10.17 32.18 30.62
C ALA A 123 10.13 31.56 32.02
N TYR A 124 10.98 32.06 32.92
CA TYR A 124 11.00 31.61 34.29
C TYR A 124 9.63 31.77 34.98
N SER A 125 9.20 30.72 35.68
CA SER A 125 8.14 30.81 36.70
C SER A 125 8.29 29.68 37.72
N ASP A 126 7.98 29.96 38.98
CA ASP A 126 7.91 28.94 40.05
C ASP A 126 6.93 27.81 39.67
N GLU A 127 5.86 28.14 38.93
CA GLU A 127 4.90 27.17 38.42
C GLU A 127 5.56 26.19 37.44
N ALA A 128 6.40 26.65 36.52
CA ALA A 128 7.06 25.77 35.55
C ALA A 128 7.98 24.75 36.25
N ILE A 129 8.75 25.19 37.25
CA ILE A 129 9.64 24.33 38.02
C ILE A 129 8.84 23.31 38.83
N SER A 130 7.85 23.79 39.59
CA SER A 130 6.98 22.93 40.41
C SER A 130 6.22 21.91 39.55
N PHE A 131 5.77 22.33 38.36
CA PHE A 131 5.07 21.46 37.43
C PHE A 131 5.99 20.38 36.85
N PHE A 132 7.20 20.75 36.42
CA PHE A 132 8.16 19.77 35.90
C PHE A 132 8.54 18.72 36.96
N LEU A 133 8.82 19.17 38.20
CA LEU A 133 9.10 18.27 39.32
C LEU A 133 7.95 17.33 39.62
N LYS A 134 6.71 17.84 39.63
CA LYS A 134 5.54 16.99 39.76
C LYS A 134 5.50 15.92 38.68
N LYS A 135 5.81 16.26 37.42
CA LYS A 135 5.87 15.28 36.32
C LYS A 135 6.99 14.26 36.48
N LEU A 136 8.14 14.64 37.03
CA LEU A 136 9.20 13.68 37.36
C LEU A 136 8.74 12.68 38.42
N TYR A 137 8.10 13.14 39.50
CA TYR A 137 7.54 12.25 40.52
C TYR A 137 6.41 11.37 39.96
N ASP A 138 5.49 11.93 39.17
CA ASP A 138 4.41 11.18 38.53
C ASP A 138 4.98 10.09 37.60
N PHE A 139 6.03 10.38 36.84
CA PHE A 139 6.72 9.42 35.97
C PHE A 139 7.29 8.25 36.78
N ARG A 140 8.12 8.55 37.79
CA ARG A 140 8.78 7.54 38.64
C ARG A 140 7.79 6.66 39.41
N ASN A 141 6.64 7.22 39.79
CA ASN A 141 5.58 6.48 40.48
C ASN A 141 4.73 5.63 39.52
N SER A 142 4.70 5.96 38.23
CA SER A 142 3.82 5.31 37.24
C SER A 142 4.53 4.23 36.42
N ILE A 143 5.85 4.33 36.24
CA ILE A 143 6.63 3.48 35.34
C ILE A 143 7.86 2.97 36.08
N ASN A 144 8.11 1.66 35.98
CA ASN A 144 9.33 1.06 36.52
C ASN A 144 10.50 1.27 35.55
N GLU A 145 11.33 2.26 35.84
CA GLU A 145 12.48 2.66 35.01
C GLU A 145 13.62 1.63 34.98
N GLU A 146 13.62 0.63 35.86
CA GLU A 146 14.64 -0.44 35.88
C GLU A 146 14.29 -1.60 34.95
N ARG A 147 13.06 -1.64 34.41
CA ARG A 147 12.57 -2.74 33.56
C ARG A 147 12.43 -2.31 32.12
N ILE A 148 13.48 -2.54 31.33
CA ILE A 148 13.52 -2.16 29.90
C ILE A 148 12.32 -2.65 29.08
N ASN A 149 11.80 -3.85 29.35
CA ASN A 149 10.63 -4.37 28.63
C ASN A 149 9.32 -3.66 29.01
N GLU A 150 9.21 -3.12 30.23
CA GLU A 150 8.08 -2.27 30.62
C GLU A 150 8.18 -0.90 29.95
N LEU A 151 9.39 -0.33 29.88
CA LEU A 151 9.66 0.92 29.15
C LEU A 151 9.33 0.79 27.66
N ARG A 152 9.81 -0.25 26.97
CA ARG A 152 9.51 -0.50 25.55
C ARG A 152 8.01 -0.62 25.29
N LYS A 153 7.28 -1.35 26.13
CA LYS A 153 5.81 -1.45 26.04
C LYS A 153 5.14 -0.09 26.17
N TYR A 154 5.60 0.71 27.13
CA TYR A 154 5.08 2.06 27.35
C TYR A 154 5.36 2.98 26.16
N ILE A 155 6.58 2.97 25.63
CA ILE A 155 7.01 3.77 24.47
C ILE A 155 6.16 3.43 23.25
N VAL A 156 6.09 2.15 22.88
CA VAL A 156 5.31 1.70 21.72
C VAL A 156 3.84 2.10 21.88
N LYS A 157 3.24 1.87 23.05
CA LYS A 157 1.85 2.27 23.30
C LYS A 157 1.66 3.77 23.14
N SER A 158 2.53 4.57 23.75
CA SER A 158 2.44 6.04 23.73
C SER A 158 2.66 6.61 22.33
N TYR A 159 3.60 6.05 21.56
CA TYR A 159 3.85 6.43 20.17
C TYR A 159 2.58 6.25 19.30
N TYR A 160 1.93 5.10 19.39
CA TYR A 160 0.72 4.83 18.60
C TYR A 160 -0.47 5.69 19.03
N GLN A 161 -0.64 5.92 20.33
CA GLN A 161 -1.70 6.78 20.84
C GLN A 161 -1.51 8.24 20.42
N LEU A 162 -0.30 8.78 20.52
CA LEU A 162 -0.02 10.19 20.21
C LEU A 162 -0.02 10.51 18.73
N PHE A 163 0.51 9.62 17.89
CA PHE A 163 0.74 9.93 16.48
C PHE A 163 -0.27 9.31 15.52
N HIS A 164 -0.96 8.24 15.94
CA HIS A 164 -1.83 7.46 15.04
C HIS A 164 -3.25 7.27 15.58
N ASP A 165 -3.58 7.86 16.75
CA ASP A 165 -4.88 7.70 17.45
C ASP A 165 -5.31 6.22 17.55
N TYR A 166 -4.33 5.35 17.82
CA TYR A 166 -4.48 3.91 17.75
C TYR A 166 -4.10 3.26 19.09
N ASP A 167 -5.01 2.51 19.69
CA ASP A 167 -4.70 1.69 20.87
C ASP A 167 -4.33 0.27 20.44
N ILE A 168 -3.03 -0.06 20.54
CA ILE A 168 -2.51 -1.40 20.22
C ILE A 168 -3.14 -2.49 21.10
N MET A 169 -3.68 -2.16 22.27
CA MET A 169 -4.28 -3.13 23.18
C MET A 169 -5.72 -3.52 22.79
N ASP A 170 -6.32 -2.89 21.78
CA ASP A 170 -7.62 -3.28 21.21
C ASP A 170 -7.38 -4.19 19.99
N VAL A 171 -7.52 -5.50 20.20
CA VAL A 171 -6.92 -6.57 19.38
C VAL A 171 -7.60 -6.79 18.01
N ASP A 172 -8.59 -5.99 17.58
CA ASP A 172 -9.50 -6.44 16.50
C ASP A 172 -9.61 -5.61 15.21
N HIS A 173 -8.73 -4.62 14.94
CA HIS A 173 -8.99 -3.72 13.80
C HIS A 173 -7.90 -3.54 12.71
N SER A 174 -6.69 -4.09 12.81
CA SER A 174 -5.64 -3.83 11.80
C SER A 174 -4.85 -5.04 11.27
N GLY A 175 -5.08 -6.24 11.82
CA GLY A 175 -4.44 -7.46 11.33
C GLY A 175 -2.94 -7.60 11.62
N PHE A 176 -2.29 -6.68 12.35
CA PHE A 176 -0.90 -6.84 12.79
C PHE A 176 -0.78 -6.91 14.32
N THR A 177 0.27 -7.57 14.82
CA THR A 177 0.56 -7.70 16.26
C THR A 177 2.04 -7.47 16.52
N ILE A 178 2.33 -6.65 17.54
CA ILE A 178 3.70 -6.42 18.04
C ILE A 178 3.92 -7.28 19.27
N HIS A 179 4.95 -8.11 19.23
CA HIS A 179 5.40 -8.97 20.32
C HIS A 179 6.67 -8.36 20.92
N PHE A 180 6.75 -8.29 22.25
CA PHE A 180 7.92 -7.74 22.98
C PHE A 180 8.96 -8.82 23.31
N ASN A 181 9.13 -9.74 22.36
CA ASN A 181 10.05 -10.85 22.40
C ASN A 181 10.28 -11.33 20.97
N ASN A 182 11.47 -11.88 20.72
CA ASN A 182 11.76 -12.50 19.43
C ASN A 182 11.01 -13.82 19.32
N ILE A 183 10.07 -13.87 18.38
CA ILE A 183 9.37 -15.11 18.01
C ILE A 183 10.16 -15.78 16.90
N SER A 184 10.36 -17.08 16.99
CA SER A 184 11.00 -17.88 15.94
C SER A 184 10.12 -19.06 15.57
N ASN A 185 9.72 -19.15 14.30
CA ASN A 185 9.07 -20.30 13.70
C ASN A 185 10.07 -21.17 12.95
N VAL A 186 9.82 -22.48 12.92
CA VAL A 186 10.74 -23.48 12.34
C VAL A 186 10.80 -23.39 10.81
N GLU A 187 9.78 -22.82 10.16
CA GLU A 187 9.62 -22.75 8.70
C GLU A 187 9.63 -21.30 8.18
N GLU A 188 10.48 -20.45 8.75
CA GLU A 188 10.66 -19.07 8.29
C GLU A 188 11.61 -19.00 7.08
N VAL A 189 11.16 -18.39 6.00
CA VAL A 189 11.99 -18.05 4.84
C VAL A 189 12.49 -16.63 4.98
N LYS A 190 13.80 -16.42 4.88
CA LYS A 190 14.39 -15.09 4.94
C LYS A 190 13.98 -14.26 3.72
N VAL A 191 13.69 -12.98 3.93
CA VAL A 191 13.52 -12.03 2.84
C VAL A 191 14.88 -11.69 2.26
N ASP A 192 15.07 -12.02 0.99
CA ASP A 192 16.31 -11.84 0.24
C ASP A 192 16.43 -10.41 -0.33
N LYS A 193 15.31 -9.84 -0.77
CA LYS A 193 15.27 -8.48 -1.31
C LYS A 193 14.05 -7.74 -0.79
N LYS A 194 14.24 -6.45 -0.57
CA LYS A 194 13.19 -5.50 -0.20
C LYS A 194 13.23 -4.30 -1.12
N TYR A 195 12.07 -3.83 -1.52
CA TYR A 195 11.89 -2.55 -2.19
C TYR A 195 10.81 -1.77 -1.44
N GLU A 196 11.13 -0.53 -1.09
CA GLU A 196 10.20 0.39 -0.46
C GLU A 196 9.52 1.23 -1.53
N GLY A 197 8.24 0.93 -1.78
CA GLY A 197 7.41 1.67 -2.71
C GLY A 197 6.74 2.90 -2.09
N LYS A 198 5.82 3.47 -2.87
CA LYS A 198 4.94 4.56 -2.46
C LYS A 198 3.86 4.07 -1.51
N GLU A 199 3.22 2.93 -1.80
CA GLU A 199 2.11 2.39 -0.99
C GLU A 199 2.43 1.03 -0.36
N TYR A 200 3.30 0.25 -0.99
CA TYR A 200 3.65 -1.10 -0.59
C TYR A 200 5.17 -1.29 -0.42
N TYR A 201 5.55 -2.11 0.56
CA TYR A 201 6.84 -2.81 0.52
C TYR A 201 6.69 -4.05 -0.35
N LEU A 202 7.59 -4.21 -1.32
CA LEU A 202 7.73 -5.43 -2.11
C LEU A 202 8.87 -6.26 -1.53
N LEU A 203 8.60 -7.53 -1.26
CA LEU A 203 9.52 -8.43 -0.57
C LEU A 203 9.69 -9.69 -1.40
N GLN A 204 10.92 -10.12 -1.61
CA GLN A 204 11.24 -11.40 -2.22
C GLN A 204 11.77 -12.33 -1.15
N ALA A 205 11.14 -13.50 -0.97
CA ALA A 205 11.57 -14.53 -0.05
C ALA A 205 11.60 -15.87 -0.78
N GLY A 206 12.80 -16.39 -1.03
CA GLY A 206 13.01 -17.55 -1.89
C GLY A 206 12.57 -17.26 -3.33
N CYS A 207 11.66 -18.08 -3.86
CA CYS A 207 11.15 -17.95 -5.23
C CYS A 207 9.86 -17.11 -5.33
N ASP A 208 9.29 -16.68 -4.20
CA ASP A 208 8.01 -15.98 -4.16
C ASP A 208 8.21 -14.48 -3.87
N ASN A 209 7.31 -13.68 -4.45
CA ASN A 209 7.22 -12.25 -4.18
C ASN A 209 5.98 -11.96 -3.33
N TYR A 210 6.11 -10.99 -2.44
CA TYR A 210 5.08 -10.57 -1.51
C TYR A 210 4.97 -9.05 -1.47
N ALA A 211 3.78 -8.56 -1.10
CA ALA A 211 3.50 -7.15 -0.92
C ALA A 211 2.77 -6.89 0.40
N ILE A 212 3.09 -5.74 1.01
CA ILE A 212 2.54 -5.30 2.29
C ILE A 212 2.35 -3.79 2.27
N HIS A 213 1.27 -3.30 2.86
CA HIS A 213 1.07 -1.85 3.03
C HIS A 213 2.22 -1.21 3.81
N LYS A 214 2.85 -0.20 3.19
CA LYS A 214 3.99 0.54 3.73
C LYS A 214 3.72 1.14 5.11
N GLN A 215 2.51 1.64 5.32
CA GLN A 215 2.15 2.36 6.54
C GLN A 215 2.37 1.53 7.81
N CYS A 216 1.98 0.24 7.80
CA CYS A 216 2.07 -0.63 8.98
C CYS A 216 3.52 -0.92 9.36
N ILE A 217 4.38 -1.16 8.36
CA ILE A 217 5.82 -1.36 8.59
C ILE A 217 6.44 -0.06 9.09
N GLN A 218 6.13 1.08 8.45
CA GLN A 218 6.70 2.37 8.83
C GLN A 218 6.39 2.72 10.29
N TRP A 219 5.15 2.52 10.74
CA TRP A 219 4.78 2.74 12.14
C TRP A 219 5.59 1.89 13.11
N PHE A 220 5.83 0.62 12.78
CA PHE A 220 6.67 -0.25 13.60
C PHE A 220 8.13 0.19 13.59
N LEU A 221 8.70 0.53 12.43
CA LEU A 221 10.07 1.01 12.32
C LEU A 221 10.30 2.26 13.15
N ASP A 222 9.36 3.21 13.09
CA ASP A 222 9.44 4.43 13.88
C ASP A 222 9.28 4.15 15.38
N ALA A 223 8.42 3.21 15.78
CA ALA A 223 8.32 2.77 17.17
C ALA A 223 9.60 2.09 17.68
N VAL A 224 10.26 1.27 16.85
CA VAL A 224 11.56 0.63 17.16
C VAL A 224 12.63 1.69 17.39
N LYS A 225 12.70 2.72 16.54
CA LYS A 225 13.66 3.82 16.71
C LYS A 225 13.55 4.49 18.07
N TYR A 226 12.37 4.62 18.66
CA TYR A 226 12.22 5.17 20.01
C TYR A 226 12.48 4.18 21.13
N SER A 227 12.56 2.87 20.84
CA SER A 227 12.53 1.80 21.84
C SER A 227 13.84 1.03 21.96
N GLU A 228 14.72 1.11 20.96
CA GLU A 228 15.96 0.35 20.88
C GLU A 228 17.10 1.25 20.38
N LEU A 229 18.26 1.11 21.01
CA LEU A 229 19.50 1.74 20.60
C LEU A 229 20.12 0.86 19.49
N GLY A 230 19.68 1.10 18.24
CA GLY A 230 20.16 0.40 17.05
C GLY A 230 19.05 -0.09 16.10
N ASP A 231 19.40 -0.24 14.82
CA ASP A 231 18.45 -0.47 13.72
C ASP A 231 18.53 -1.90 13.12
N HIS A 232 18.91 -2.90 13.93
CA HIS A 232 19.02 -4.28 13.43
C HIS A 232 17.64 -4.88 13.15
N LEU A 233 17.33 -5.03 11.86
CA LEU A 233 16.04 -5.52 11.40
C LEU A 233 16.19 -6.80 10.57
N GLY A 234 15.58 -7.87 11.05
CA GLY A 234 15.38 -9.12 10.33
C GLY A 234 13.99 -9.20 9.71
N TYR A 235 13.90 -9.71 8.48
CA TYR A 235 12.63 -9.92 7.78
C TYR A 235 12.52 -11.38 7.38
N THR A 236 11.46 -12.05 7.82
CA THR A 236 11.18 -13.45 7.47
C THR A 236 9.70 -13.65 7.18
N ILE A 237 9.36 -14.59 6.29
CA ILE A 237 7.98 -14.90 5.91
C ILE A 237 7.70 -16.36 6.21
N SER A 238 6.52 -16.64 6.77
CA SER A 238 6.02 -17.99 6.96
C SER A 238 4.50 -18.00 6.82
N ASN A 239 3.95 -18.91 6.01
CA ASN A 239 2.51 -19.11 5.84
C ASN A 239 1.70 -17.83 5.56
N GLY A 240 2.22 -16.93 4.71
CA GLY A 240 1.54 -15.67 4.36
C GLY A 240 1.58 -14.60 5.45
N VAL A 241 2.45 -14.76 6.46
CA VAL A 241 2.69 -13.77 7.51
C VAL A 241 4.14 -13.30 7.41
N LEU A 242 4.34 -11.98 7.39
CA LEU A 242 5.65 -11.35 7.56
C LEU A 242 5.95 -11.19 9.05
N TYR A 243 7.19 -11.49 9.39
CA TYR A 243 7.81 -11.23 10.68
C TYR A 243 8.91 -10.19 10.47
N VAL A 244 8.76 -9.02 11.09
CA VAL A 244 9.82 -8.01 11.16
C VAL A 244 10.37 -8.00 12.58
N LYS A 245 11.63 -8.40 12.73
CA LYS A 245 12.28 -8.61 14.03
C LYS A 245 13.30 -7.51 14.27
N SER A 246 13.17 -6.80 15.37
CA SER A 246 14.21 -5.93 15.91
C SER A 246 15.06 -6.70 16.93
N ASN A 247 15.85 -6.01 17.76
CA ASN A 247 16.64 -6.68 18.80
C ASN A 247 15.74 -7.33 19.85
N SER A 248 14.61 -6.69 20.20
CA SER A 248 13.75 -7.11 21.31
C SER A 248 12.27 -7.23 20.96
N MET A 249 11.86 -6.88 19.74
CA MET A 249 10.46 -6.91 19.32
C MET A 249 10.28 -7.65 18.00
N THR A 250 9.08 -8.20 17.80
CA THR A 250 8.67 -8.81 16.53
C THR A 250 7.32 -8.28 16.12
N LEU A 251 7.24 -7.63 14.96
CA LEU A 251 5.99 -7.33 14.28
C LEU A 251 5.56 -8.55 13.45
N THR A 252 4.28 -8.92 13.58
CA THR A 252 3.63 -9.94 12.76
C THR A 252 2.49 -9.31 11.98
N LEU A 253 2.42 -9.55 10.69
CA LEU A 253 1.41 -8.96 9.81
C LEU A 253 1.15 -9.86 8.60
N PRO A 254 -0.09 -9.92 8.09
CA PRO A 254 -0.39 -10.64 6.86
C PRO A 254 0.32 -9.97 5.69
N CYS A 255 0.87 -10.80 4.81
CA CYS A 255 1.47 -10.36 3.56
C CYS A 255 0.75 -11.01 2.38
N TYR A 256 0.61 -10.27 1.29
CA TYR A 256 -0.07 -10.74 0.09
C TYR A 256 0.95 -11.34 -0.86
N LYS A 257 0.70 -12.53 -1.39
CA LYS A 257 1.50 -13.05 -2.50
C LYS A 257 1.31 -12.15 -3.72
N ASP A 258 2.40 -11.67 -4.30
CA ASP A 258 2.34 -10.77 -5.46
C ASP A 258 2.43 -11.57 -6.76
N GLU A 259 1.27 -11.79 -7.37
CA GLU A 259 1.12 -12.49 -8.66
C GLU A 259 1.16 -11.53 -9.88
N GLY A 260 1.65 -10.30 -9.70
CA GLY A 260 1.75 -9.33 -10.78
C GLY A 260 0.90 -8.08 -10.65
N MET A 261 0.41 -7.82 -9.45
CA MET A 261 -0.48 -6.69 -9.16
C MET A 261 0.28 -5.56 -8.45
N TYR A 262 0.97 -5.88 -7.35
CA TYR A 262 1.52 -4.87 -6.46
C TYR A 262 2.81 -4.26 -7.03
N TYR A 263 3.70 -5.06 -7.61
CA TYR A 263 4.89 -4.48 -8.25
C TYR A 263 4.53 -3.58 -9.43
N LYS A 264 3.50 -3.90 -10.22
CA LYS A 264 3.06 -3.04 -11.34
C LYS A 264 2.50 -1.71 -10.85
N LEU A 265 1.83 -1.72 -9.70
CA LEU A 265 1.36 -0.51 -9.06
C LEU A 265 2.53 0.38 -8.64
N GLU A 266 3.56 -0.19 -8.01
CA GLU A 266 4.75 0.55 -7.62
C GLU A 266 5.58 1.04 -8.82
N GLU A 267 5.68 0.24 -9.88
CA GLU A 267 6.24 0.65 -11.17
C GLU A 267 5.49 1.88 -11.73
N PHE A 268 4.15 1.90 -11.63
CA PHE A 268 3.35 3.04 -12.07
C PHE A 268 3.64 4.31 -11.25
N TYR A 269 3.75 4.21 -9.92
CA TYR A 269 4.12 5.37 -9.08
C TYR A 269 5.52 5.90 -9.39
N LEU A 270 6.49 5.00 -9.60
CA LEU A 270 7.84 5.35 -10.03
C LEU A 270 7.82 6.06 -11.39
N LEU A 271 7.08 5.51 -12.36
CA LEU A 271 6.97 6.08 -13.70
C LEU A 271 6.36 7.48 -13.68
N ASN A 272 5.30 7.71 -12.89
CA ASN A 272 4.71 9.03 -12.75
C ASN A 272 5.69 10.02 -12.11
N THR A 273 6.44 9.59 -11.10
CA THR A 273 7.48 10.42 -10.48
C THR A 273 8.58 10.78 -11.49
N CYS A 274 8.94 9.83 -12.35
CA CYS A 274 9.95 10.01 -13.38
C CYS A 274 9.41 10.66 -14.66
N SER A 275 8.10 10.87 -14.82
CA SER A 275 7.48 11.28 -16.08
C SER A 275 8.05 12.60 -16.63
N GLY A 276 8.39 13.55 -15.76
CA GLY A 276 9.05 14.80 -16.14
C GLY A 276 10.52 14.64 -16.54
N LEU A 277 11.19 13.57 -16.10
CA LEU A 277 12.57 13.24 -16.45
C LEU A 277 12.66 12.45 -17.76
N VAL A 278 11.64 11.63 -18.07
CA VAL A 278 11.64 10.73 -19.25
C VAL A 278 12.09 11.42 -20.54
N PRO A 279 11.61 12.64 -20.90
CA PRO A 279 12.04 13.34 -22.13
C PRO A 279 13.53 13.68 -22.21
N PHE A 280 14.24 13.67 -21.08
CA PHE A 280 15.67 13.99 -20.97
C PHE A 280 16.54 12.76 -20.70
N SER A 281 15.92 11.59 -20.49
CA SER A 281 16.63 10.34 -20.16
C SER A 281 17.22 9.67 -21.41
N SER A 282 18.24 8.83 -21.24
CA SER A 282 18.89 8.12 -22.35
C SER A 282 17.94 7.11 -23.01
N ASP A 283 18.15 6.81 -24.28
CA ASP A 283 17.38 5.79 -25.01
C ASP A 283 17.43 4.42 -24.30
N GLU A 284 18.56 4.09 -23.68
CA GLU A 284 18.74 2.86 -22.88
C GLU A 284 17.81 2.82 -21.66
N PHE A 285 17.70 3.93 -20.92
CA PHE A 285 16.80 4.04 -19.78
C PHE A 285 15.32 4.01 -20.22
N GLN A 286 15.01 4.71 -21.32
CA GLN A 286 13.67 4.68 -21.89
C GLN A 286 13.29 3.28 -22.38
N ASN A 287 14.22 2.52 -22.98
CA ASN A 287 13.98 1.17 -23.48
C ASN A 287 13.83 0.13 -22.37
N ALA A 288 14.53 0.29 -21.24
CA ALA A 288 14.49 -0.67 -20.16
C ALA A 288 13.25 -0.56 -19.26
N PHE A 289 12.66 0.64 -19.13
CA PHE A 289 11.67 0.94 -18.09
C PHE A 289 10.28 1.39 -18.61
N VAL A 290 10.15 1.75 -19.90
CA VAL A 290 9.06 2.64 -20.35
C VAL A 290 8.16 2.00 -21.42
N ASP A 291 8.22 0.71 -21.75
CA ASP A 291 7.41 0.16 -22.86
C ASP A 291 5.89 0.30 -22.67
N PHE A 292 5.39 0.14 -21.44
CA PHE A 292 3.98 0.37 -21.09
C PHE A 292 3.62 1.86 -21.16
N TYR A 293 4.45 2.73 -20.59
CA TYR A 293 4.20 4.17 -20.52
C TYR A 293 4.43 4.88 -21.86
N ARG A 294 5.41 4.45 -22.67
CA ARG A 294 5.53 4.83 -24.09
C ARG A 294 4.27 4.49 -24.81
N LYS A 295 3.67 3.32 -24.57
CA LYS A 295 2.41 2.97 -25.22
C LYS A 295 1.28 3.93 -24.79
N ILE A 296 1.17 4.26 -23.52
CA ILE A 296 0.16 5.21 -23.02
C ILE A 296 0.40 6.66 -23.51
N ASN A 297 1.66 7.12 -23.52
CA ASN A 297 2.03 8.48 -23.88
C ASN A 297 2.19 8.72 -25.38
N SER A 298 2.57 7.71 -26.15
CA SER A 298 2.59 7.79 -27.62
C SER A 298 1.17 7.88 -28.19
N LEU A 299 0.17 7.42 -27.44
CA LEU A 299 -1.23 7.59 -27.79
C LEU A 299 -1.66 9.01 -27.45
N SER A 300 -1.70 9.88 -28.45
CA SER A 300 -2.14 11.28 -28.34
C SER A 300 -3.65 11.45 -28.13
N ALA A 301 -4.41 10.35 -28.04
CA ALA A 301 -5.85 10.38 -27.93
C ALA A 301 -6.33 10.97 -26.59
N ALA A 302 -7.44 11.72 -26.65
CA ALA A 302 -8.07 12.34 -25.48
C ALA A 302 -8.60 11.33 -24.44
N ILE A 303 -8.89 10.10 -24.87
CA ILE A 303 -9.34 9.01 -24.01
C ILE A 303 -8.49 7.75 -24.25
N LEU A 304 -8.05 7.10 -23.17
CA LEU A 304 -7.45 5.78 -23.21
C LEU A 304 -8.41 4.73 -22.64
N ILE A 305 -8.69 3.69 -23.44
CA ILE A 305 -9.53 2.57 -23.04
C ILE A 305 -8.67 1.38 -22.64
N ILE A 306 -8.95 0.81 -21.47
CA ILE A 306 -8.29 -0.38 -20.92
C ILE A 306 -9.35 -1.44 -20.64
N THR A 307 -9.15 -2.65 -21.14
CA THR A 307 -10.09 -3.78 -21.00
C THR A 307 -9.57 -4.81 -20.00
N GLU A 308 -10.42 -5.74 -19.59
CA GLU A 308 -10.04 -6.87 -18.72
C GLU A 308 -9.22 -7.90 -19.51
N GLY A 309 -9.79 -8.44 -20.58
CA GLY A 309 -9.19 -9.48 -21.39
C GLY A 309 -8.29 -8.96 -22.52
N CYS A 310 -7.21 -9.69 -22.80
CA CYS A 310 -6.28 -9.39 -23.90
C CYS A 310 -6.89 -9.52 -25.31
N THR A 311 -8.09 -10.09 -25.43
CA THR A 311 -8.87 -10.18 -26.68
C THR A 311 -9.96 -9.12 -26.80
N ASP A 312 -10.30 -8.45 -25.71
CA ASP A 312 -11.49 -7.59 -25.63
C ASP A 312 -11.33 -6.35 -26.50
N TRP A 313 -10.17 -5.69 -26.37
CA TRP A 313 -9.83 -4.54 -27.21
C TRP A 313 -9.83 -4.90 -28.71
N ILE A 314 -9.53 -6.15 -29.09
CA ILE A 314 -9.57 -6.61 -30.49
C ILE A 314 -11.02 -6.61 -30.98
N HIS A 315 -11.94 -7.19 -30.20
CA HIS A 315 -13.36 -7.21 -30.54
C HIS A 315 -13.93 -5.79 -30.66
N LEU A 316 -13.62 -4.92 -29.70
CA LEU A 316 -14.06 -3.52 -29.72
C LEU A 316 -13.47 -2.78 -30.91
N LYS A 317 -12.16 -2.88 -31.15
CA LYS A 317 -11.49 -2.20 -32.27
C LYS A 317 -12.08 -2.60 -33.63
N ARG A 318 -12.36 -3.89 -33.85
CA ARG A 318 -12.98 -4.35 -35.10
C ARG A 318 -14.39 -3.79 -35.30
N HIS A 319 -15.19 -3.67 -34.24
CA HIS A 319 -16.51 -3.03 -34.32
C HIS A 319 -16.41 -1.51 -34.49
N TRP A 320 -15.45 -0.88 -33.82
CA TRP A 320 -15.19 0.56 -33.94
C TRP A 320 -14.94 0.96 -35.39
N GLU A 321 -14.11 0.21 -36.13
CA GLU A 321 -13.85 0.49 -37.56
C GLU A 321 -15.12 0.54 -38.43
N LEU A 322 -16.20 -0.12 -37.99
CA LEU A 322 -17.47 -0.16 -38.71
C LEU A 322 -18.46 0.93 -38.28
N ILE A 323 -18.31 1.48 -37.07
CA ILE A 323 -19.25 2.42 -36.44
C ILE A 323 -18.67 3.83 -36.30
N LYS A 324 -17.34 4.01 -36.39
CA LYS A 324 -16.64 5.29 -36.12
C LYS A 324 -17.20 6.52 -36.86
N ASP A 325 -17.78 6.33 -38.04
CA ASP A 325 -18.40 7.40 -38.83
C ASP A 325 -19.64 8.01 -38.11
N GLU A 326 -20.25 7.29 -37.18
CA GLU A 326 -21.36 7.75 -36.33
C GLU A 326 -20.87 8.60 -35.14
N TYR A 327 -19.57 8.61 -34.84
CA TYR A 327 -18.95 9.25 -33.67
C TYR A 327 -17.76 10.14 -34.07
N THR A 328 -17.97 11.03 -35.05
CA THR A 328 -16.90 11.81 -35.70
C THR A 328 -16.01 12.67 -34.78
N GLU A 329 -16.46 12.99 -33.57
CA GLU A 329 -15.71 13.80 -32.58
C GLU A 329 -15.02 12.96 -31.51
N LEU A 330 -15.26 11.66 -31.46
CA LEU A 330 -14.78 10.80 -30.38
C LEU A 330 -13.31 10.40 -30.64
N ASP A 331 -12.40 10.98 -29.86
CA ASP A 331 -10.97 10.70 -29.93
C ASP A 331 -10.52 9.79 -28.78
N PHE A 332 -10.28 8.52 -29.10
CA PHE A 332 -9.81 7.55 -28.13
C PHE A 332 -8.83 6.55 -28.74
N ALA A 333 -8.06 5.91 -27.88
CA ALA A 333 -7.20 4.79 -28.23
C ALA A 333 -7.42 3.61 -27.26
N PHE A 334 -7.30 2.39 -27.78
CA PHE A 334 -7.20 1.21 -26.94
C PHE A 334 -5.76 1.02 -26.47
N LEU A 335 -5.59 0.70 -25.19
CA LEU A 335 -4.34 0.13 -24.71
C LEU A 335 -4.24 -1.32 -25.21
N GLU A 336 -3.51 -1.52 -26.30
CA GLU A 336 -3.31 -2.86 -26.85
C GLU A 336 -2.23 -3.58 -26.05
N TYR A 337 -2.48 -4.81 -25.61
CA TYR A 337 -1.49 -5.63 -24.90
C TYR A 337 -1.56 -7.09 -25.36
N ASN A 338 -0.47 -7.82 -25.18
CA ASN A 338 -0.32 -9.18 -25.69
C ASN A 338 -0.71 -10.23 -24.64
N ASN A 339 -0.73 -11.49 -25.07
CA ASN A 339 -1.25 -12.66 -24.35
C ASN A 339 -0.53 -12.95 -23.01
N LYS A 340 0.57 -12.26 -22.68
CA LYS A 340 1.29 -12.44 -21.41
C LYS A 340 0.69 -11.61 -20.26
N THR A 341 -0.20 -10.68 -20.58
CA THR A 341 -0.83 -9.79 -19.61
C THR A 341 -2.33 -10.01 -19.65
N ASN A 342 -2.84 -10.90 -18.80
CA ASN A 342 -4.28 -10.98 -18.53
C ASN A 342 -4.55 -10.12 -17.29
N MET A 343 -5.27 -9.01 -17.45
CA MET A 343 -5.61 -8.10 -16.35
C MET A 343 -6.97 -8.54 -15.82
N GLY A 344 -6.98 -9.60 -15.00
CA GLY A 344 -8.22 -10.07 -14.39
C GLY A 344 -8.96 -8.93 -13.67
N SER A 345 -10.27 -9.08 -13.54
CA SER A 345 -11.20 -8.13 -12.90
C SER A 345 -10.66 -7.43 -11.64
N SER A 346 -10.02 -8.16 -10.72
CA SER A 346 -9.44 -7.59 -9.48
C SER A 346 -8.25 -6.66 -9.75
N VAL A 347 -7.36 -7.05 -10.67
CA VAL A 347 -6.19 -6.26 -11.08
C VAL A 347 -6.65 -4.98 -11.78
N LEU A 348 -7.64 -5.10 -12.67
CA LEU A 348 -8.18 -3.95 -13.41
C LEU A 348 -8.86 -2.94 -12.45
N LEU A 349 -9.57 -3.42 -11.43
CA LEU A 349 -10.18 -2.57 -10.39
C LEU A 349 -9.13 -1.80 -9.58
N GLU A 350 -8.05 -2.45 -9.22
CA GLU A 350 -6.97 -1.83 -8.44
C GLU A 350 -6.17 -0.83 -9.29
N MET A 351 -5.96 -1.12 -10.57
CA MET A 351 -5.44 -0.13 -11.52
C MET A 351 -6.35 1.10 -11.58
N CYS A 352 -7.66 0.92 -11.66
CA CYS A 352 -8.62 2.02 -11.66
C CYS A 352 -8.50 2.90 -10.40
N ARG A 353 -8.47 2.28 -9.21
CA ARG A 353 -8.25 2.98 -7.92
C ARG A 353 -6.93 3.72 -7.85
N SER A 354 -5.89 3.17 -8.46
CA SER A 354 -4.55 3.71 -8.39
C SER A 354 -4.37 4.88 -9.33
N PHE A 355 -4.85 4.74 -10.57
CA PHE A 355 -4.85 5.83 -11.54
C PHE A 355 -5.68 7.00 -11.03
N SER A 356 -6.77 6.76 -10.30
CA SER A 356 -7.60 7.83 -9.76
C SER A 356 -6.95 8.65 -8.65
N LYS A 357 -5.76 8.26 -8.14
CA LYS A 357 -4.99 9.01 -7.14
C LYS A 357 -4.07 10.08 -7.73
N VAL A 358 -3.88 10.09 -9.05
CA VAL A 358 -2.94 10.99 -9.75
C VAL A 358 -3.71 11.75 -10.83
N ASN A 359 -3.43 13.05 -11.01
CA ASN A 359 -4.09 13.86 -12.05
C ASN A 359 -3.59 13.47 -13.46
N HIS A 360 -4.50 13.41 -14.43
CA HIS A 360 -4.23 12.99 -15.81
C HIS A 360 -4.67 14.04 -16.81
N ASP A 361 -3.87 14.23 -17.87
CA ASP A 361 -4.17 15.14 -18.98
C ASP A 361 -5.18 14.57 -19.98
N LYS A 362 -5.47 13.27 -19.89
CA LYS A 362 -6.45 12.52 -20.67
C LYS A 362 -7.37 11.69 -19.78
N LYS A 363 -8.49 11.22 -20.32
CA LYS A 363 -9.40 10.33 -19.59
C LYS A 363 -8.97 8.88 -19.69
N PHE A 364 -9.11 8.15 -18.60
CA PHE A 364 -8.92 6.70 -18.57
C PHE A 364 -10.26 6.01 -18.36
N VAL A 365 -10.63 5.08 -19.25
CA VAL A 365 -11.88 4.31 -19.17
C VAL A 365 -11.56 2.83 -19.07
N PHE A 366 -11.85 2.25 -17.91
CA PHE A 366 -11.66 0.84 -17.62
C PHE A 366 -12.96 0.05 -17.89
N ILE A 367 -12.92 -0.95 -18.77
CA ILE A 367 -14.08 -1.74 -19.21
C ILE A 367 -13.97 -3.16 -18.65
N PHE A 368 -15.00 -3.56 -17.90
CA PHE A 368 -15.08 -4.86 -17.21
C PHE A 368 -16.14 -5.78 -17.84
N ASP A 369 -15.93 -7.08 -17.70
CA ASP A 369 -16.99 -8.07 -17.91
C ASP A 369 -18.04 -8.03 -16.78
N ARG A 370 -19.21 -8.64 -17.00
CA ARG A 370 -20.32 -8.73 -16.02
C ARG A 370 -20.42 -10.09 -15.33
N ASP A 371 -19.34 -10.86 -15.28
CA ASP A 371 -19.37 -12.20 -14.71
C ASP A 371 -19.01 -12.26 -13.22
N GLU A 372 -18.59 -11.13 -12.62
CA GLU A 372 -18.29 -10.99 -11.19
C GLU A 372 -19.16 -9.94 -10.47
N PRO A 373 -20.31 -10.33 -9.88
CA PRO A 373 -21.24 -9.40 -9.25
C PRO A 373 -20.65 -8.52 -8.14
N LYS A 374 -19.62 -9.02 -7.43
CA LYS A 374 -18.92 -8.26 -6.39
C LYS A 374 -18.11 -7.09 -6.94
N ILE A 375 -17.57 -7.21 -8.15
CA ILE A 375 -16.78 -6.16 -8.81
C ILE A 375 -17.72 -5.18 -9.50
N ILE A 376 -18.78 -5.67 -10.14
CA ILE A 376 -19.80 -4.81 -10.77
C ILE A 376 -20.39 -3.79 -9.78
N LYS A 377 -20.68 -4.20 -8.55
CA LYS A 377 -21.15 -3.28 -7.48
C LYS A 377 -20.16 -2.18 -7.11
N GLN A 378 -18.88 -2.34 -7.40
CA GLN A 378 -17.83 -1.38 -7.06
C GLN A 378 -17.51 -0.42 -8.21
N ILE A 379 -17.75 -0.83 -9.46
CA ILE A 379 -17.32 -0.12 -10.68
C ILE A 379 -18.45 0.62 -11.40
N ILE A 380 -19.69 0.52 -10.94
CA ILE A 380 -20.84 1.24 -11.49
C ILE A 380 -21.51 1.99 -10.33
N GLU A 381 -21.86 3.26 -10.55
CA GLU A 381 -22.69 4.03 -9.61
C GLU A 381 -24.16 3.64 -9.76
N ASP A 382 -24.92 3.69 -8.66
CA ASP A 382 -26.36 3.46 -8.70
C ASP A 382 -27.02 4.36 -9.76
N ASP A 383 -27.90 3.77 -10.57
CA ASP A 383 -28.62 4.41 -11.68
C ASP A 383 -27.75 4.95 -12.84
N LYS A 384 -26.46 4.61 -12.90
CA LYS A 384 -25.57 4.98 -14.01
C LYS A 384 -25.01 3.77 -14.77
N THR A 385 -24.42 4.03 -15.93
CA THR A 385 -23.75 3.03 -16.78
C THR A 385 -22.23 2.98 -16.57
N TYR A 386 -21.69 3.94 -15.82
CA TYR A 386 -20.27 4.07 -15.46
C TYR A 386 -20.12 4.70 -14.08
N LYS A 387 -18.89 4.70 -13.55
CA LYS A 387 -18.49 5.38 -12.31
C LYS A 387 -17.33 6.31 -12.55
N TYR A 388 -17.34 7.47 -11.90
CA TYR A 388 -16.19 8.37 -11.85
C TYR A 388 -15.39 8.16 -10.56
N TRP A 389 -14.06 7.99 -10.67
CA TRP A 389 -13.18 7.72 -9.54
C TRP A 389 -12.37 8.93 -9.07
N GLY A 390 -12.42 10.04 -9.80
CA GLY A 390 -11.53 11.18 -9.62
C GLY A 390 -10.42 11.24 -10.67
N ASN A 391 -9.83 12.42 -10.84
CA ASN A 391 -8.66 12.64 -11.70
C ASN A 391 -8.82 12.10 -13.14
N ASN A 392 -9.98 12.32 -13.77
CA ASN A 392 -10.28 11.86 -15.13
C ASN A 392 -10.28 10.32 -15.32
N VAL A 393 -10.46 9.55 -14.24
CA VAL A 393 -10.55 8.09 -14.29
C VAL A 393 -12.00 7.61 -14.14
N TYR A 394 -12.40 6.71 -15.03
CA TYR A 394 -13.74 6.15 -15.13
C TYR A 394 -13.72 4.63 -15.25
N SER A 395 -14.75 3.96 -14.75
CA SER A 395 -14.98 2.54 -15.01
C SER A 395 -16.39 2.28 -15.53
N MET A 396 -16.55 1.23 -16.33
CA MET A 396 -17.85 0.74 -16.80
C MET A 396 -17.81 -0.78 -16.97
N ALA A 397 -18.99 -1.41 -17.01
CA ALA A 397 -19.10 -2.80 -17.46
C ALA A 397 -19.68 -2.82 -18.88
N ILE A 398 -19.36 -3.87 -19.65
CA ILE A 398 -20.02 -4.12 -20.93
C ILE A 398 -21.56 -4.08 -20.77
N PRO A 399 -22.32 -3.47 -21.70
CA PRO A 399 -23.77 -3.41 -21.59
C PRO A 399 -24.38 -4.80 -21.76
N ILE A 400 -25.50 -5.05 -21.10
CA ILE A 400 -26.26 -6.28 -21.30
C ILE A 400 -26.99 -6.15 -22.65
N PRO A 401 -26.74 -7.04 -23.62
CA PRO A 401 -27.38 -6.96 -24.92
C PRO A 401 -28.83 -7.48 -24.87
N ASP A 402 -29.69 -7.01 -25.77
CA ASP A 402 -31.15 -7.31 -25.74
C ASP A 402 -31.48 -8.80 -25.99
N HIS A 403 -30.48 -9.59 -26.42
CA HIS A 403 -30.60 -11.03 -26.62
C HIS A 403 -30.04 -11.87 -25.45
N ARG A 404 -29.70 -11.24 -24.32
CA ARG A 404 -29.29 -11.91 -23.07
C ARG A 404 -30.22 -11.51 -21.93
N ASN A 405 -30.29 -12.33 -20.89
CA ASN A 405 -31.06 -11.98 -19.71
C ASN A 405 -30.28 -10.97 -18.84
N PRO A 406 -30.97 -10.08 -18.11
CA PRO A 406 -30.33 -9.11 -17.22
C PRO A 406 -29.42 -9.74 -16.15
N ASP A 407 -29.76 -10.95 -15.71
CA ASP A 407 -29.05 -11.67 -14.64
C ASP A 407 -27.94 -12.60 -15.18
N ASP A 408 -27.71 -12.62 -16.50
CA ASP A 408 -26.68 -13.46 -17.10
C ASP A 408 -25.27 -12.93 -16.75
N ALA A 409 -24.42 -13.84 -16.26
CA ALA A 409 -22.99 -13.57 -16.11
C ALA A 409 -22.32 -13.59 -17.50
N ILE A 410 -22.04 -12.41 -18.05
CA ILE A 410 -21.54 -12.25 -19.42
C ILE A 410 -20.14 -11.66 -19.48
N CYS A 411 -19.34 -12.17 -20.41
CA CYS A 411 -18.10 -11.57 -20.90
C CYS A 411 -18.26 -11.01 -22.33
N ILE A 412 -17.24 -10.33 -22.87
CA ILE A 412 -17.33 -9.64 -24.17
C ILE A 412 -17.80 -10.52 -25.34
N GLU A 413 -17.46 -11.81 -25.35
CA GLU A 413 -17.93 -12.72 -26.41
C GLU A 413 -19.46 -12.92 -26.41
N HIS A 414 -20.15 -12.66 -25.29
CA HIS A 414 -21.60 -12.78 -25.20
C HIS A 414 -22.36 -11.62 -25.83
N LEU A 415 -21.66 -10.55 -26.24
CA LEU A 415 -22.23 -9.53 -27.12
C LEU A 415 -22.56 -10.10 -28.50
N TYR A 416 -21.88 -11.18 -28.91
CA TYR A 416 -22.26 -11.97 -30.08
C TYR A 416 -23.49 -12.84 -29.83
N LEU A 417 -24.26 -13.12 -30.87
CA LEU A 417 -25.35 -14.10 -30.84
C LEU A 417 -24.77 -15.51 -30.72
N ASP A 418 -25.52 -16.43 -30.12
CA ASP A 418 -25.11 -17.85 -30.04
C ASP A 418 -24.78 -18.44 -31.42
N SER A 419 -25.53 -18.07 -32.45
CA SER A 419 -25.27 -18.50 -33.82
C SER A 419 -23.94 -18.01 -34.38
N GLU A 420 -23.45 -16.87 -33.91
CA GLU A 420 -22.16 -16.30 -34.32
C GLU A 420 -21.00 -16.90 -33.50
N ILE A 421 -21.20 -17.08 -32.19
CA ILE A 421 -20.25 -17.76 -31.29
C ILE A 421 -19.99 -19.20 -31.77
N LYS A 422 -21.07 -19.92 -32.10
CA LYS A 422 -21.04 -21.34 -32.49
C LYS A 422 -20.65 -21.55 -33.96
N LYS A 423 -20.22 -20.50 -34.67
CA LYS A 423 -19.79 -20.63 -36.07
C LYS A 423 -18.46 -21.37 -36.15
N GLU A 424 -18.38 -22.34 -37.06
CA GLU A 424 -17.16 -23.10 -37.31
C GLU A 424 -16.23 -22.39 -38.30
N TYR A 425 -14.94 -22.50 -38.03
CA TYR A 425 -13.86 -21.95 -38.84
C TYR A 425 -12.86 -23.06 -39.14
N ILE A 426 -12.47 -23.19 -40.40
CA ILE A 426 -11.38 -24.09 -40.79
C ILE A 426 -10.05 -23.43 -40.41
N CYS A 427 -9.28 -24.10 -39.55
CA CYS A 427 -7.95 -23.65 -39.16
C CYS A 427 -6.87 -24.14 -40.13
N GLU A 428 -5.64 -23.66 -39.96
CA GLU A 428 -4.49 -23.98 -40.85
C GLU A 428 -4.19 -25.48 -40.94
N ASP A 429 -4.47 -26.23 -39.87
CA ASP A 429 -4.31 -27.68 -39.83
C ASP A 429 -5.49 -28.46 -40.46
N GLY A 430 -6.42 -27.75 -41.11
CA GLY A 430 -7.61 -28.32 -41.75
C GLY A 430 -8.71 -28.73 -40.79
N VAL A 431 -8.55 -28.55 -39.49
CA VAL A 431 -9.57 -28.90 -38.50
C VAL A 431 -10.55 -27.75 -38.33
N ALA A 432 -11.85 -28.05 -38.46
CA ALA A 432 -12.93 -27.14 -38.13
C ALA A 432 -13.01 -26.94 -36.61
N ARG A 433 -12.95 -25.68 -36.18
CA ARG A 433 -13.03 -25.29 -34.76
C ARG A 433 -14.04 -24.17 -34.55
N ARG A 434 -14.64 -24.13 -33.36
CA ARG A 434 -15.54 -23.04 -32.93
C ARG A 434 -15.38 -22.75 -31.46
N VAL A 435 -15.93 -21.63 -31.01
CA VAL A 435 -16.12 -21.38 -29.59
C VAL A 435 -17.36 -22.16 -29.12
N TYR A 436 -17.30 -22.69 -27.90
CA TYR A 436 -18.40 -23.42 -27.28
C TYR A 436 -18.92 -22.68 -26.04
N LEU A 437 -20.19 -22.92 -25.71
CA LEU A 437 -20.81 -22.48 -24.46
C LEU A 437 -20.94 -23.65 -23.49
N GLY A 438 -20.81 -23.37 -22.19
CA GLY A 438 -20.94 -24.38 -21.13
C GLY A 438 -22.24 -25.18 -21.17
N ASN A 439 -23.34 -24.54 -21.56
CA ASN A 439 -24.67 -25.13 -21.69
C ASN A 439 -24.83 -26.10 -22.87
N GLU A 440 -23.82 -26.21 -23.75
CA GLU A 440 -23.77 -27.24 -24.78
C GLU A 440 -23.34 -28.60 -24.23
N PHE A 441 -22.86 -28.64 -22.98
CA PHE A 441 -22.39 -29.85 -22.32
C PHE A 441 -23.20 -30.11 -21.06
N ASP A 442 -23.42 -31.38 -20.74
CA ASP A 442 -23.97 -31.78 -19.45
C ASP A 442 -22.98 -31.50 -18.30
N GLU A 443 -23.42 -31.71 -17.06
CA GLU A 443 -22.60 -31.50 -15.85
C GLU A 443 -21.33 -32.38 -15.79
N TYR A 444 -21.24 -33.41 -16.64
CA TYR A 444 -20.08 -34.29 -16.79
C TYR A 444 -19.22 -33.90 -17.99
N GLY A 445 -19.51 -32.78 -18.64
CA GLY A 445 -18.78 -32.27 -19.79
C GLY A 445 -19.11 -33.00 -21.09
N ARG A 446 -20.23 -33.72 -21.21
CA ARG A 446 -20.58 -34.49 -22.41
C ARG A 446 -21.58 -33.73 -23.28
N ASN A 447 -21.29 -33.65 -24.57
CA ASN A 447 -22.25 -33.25 -25.60
C ASN A 447 -22.51 -34.47 -26.48
N LEU A 448 -23.61 -35.18 -26.20
CA LEU A 448 -23.98 -36.40 -26.91
C LEU A 448 -24.46 -36.14 -28.35
N GLY A 449 -24.96 -34.94 -28.64
CA GLY A 449 -25.39 -34.53 -29.98
C GLY A 449 -24.21 -34.41 -30.95
N ASP A 450 -23.14 -33.75 -30.51
CA ASP A 450 -21.96 -33.48 -31.34
C ASP A 450 -20.83 -34.51 -31.14
N GLN A 451 -21.06 -35.53 -30.29
CA GLN A 451 -20.05 -36.52 -29.88
C GLN A 451 -18.74 -35.86 -29.39
N LYS A 452 -18.88 -34.82 -28.55
CA LYS A 452 -17.76 -34.08 -27.97
C LYS A 452 -17.77 -34.18 -26.45
N ILE A 453 -16.58 -34.04 -25.86
CA ILE A 453 -16.37 -33.92 -24.42
C ILE A 453 -15.56 -32.66 -24.12
N CYS A 454 -16.05 -31.84 -23.19
CA CYS A 454 -15.29 -30.79 -22.54
C CYS A 454 -14.47 -31.41 -21.40
N THR A 455 -13.16 -31.20 -21.39
CA THR A 455 -12.27 -31.72 -20.35
C THR A 455 -12.44 -31.04 -18.99
N LYS A 456 -13.13 -29.88 -18.95
CA LYS A 456 -13.37 -29.09 -17.74
C LYS A 456 -14.86 -29.06 -17.41
N CYS A 457 -15.36 -30.11 -16.76
CA CYS A 457 -16.79 -30.24 -16.45
C CYS A 457 -17.34 -29.15 -15.52
N ARG A 458 -16.51 -28.52 -14.67
CA ARG A 458 -16.94 -27.47 -13.72
C ARG A 458 -17.52 -26.21 -14.37
N ILE A 459 -17.23 -25.97 -15.64
CA ILE A 459 -17.75 -24.83 -16.40
C ILE A 459 -18.90 -25.26 -17.34
N CYS A 460 -19.35 -26.51 -17.26
CA CYS A 460 -20.43 -27.08 -18.07
C CYS A 460 -21.75 -27.16 -17.30
N GLY A 461 -22.85 -27.43 -18.00
CA GLY A 461 -24.18 -27.64 -17.43
C GLY A 461 -25.21 -26.68 -18.00
N SER A 462 -26.50 -27.03 -17.89
CA SER A 462 -27.61 -26.36 -18.58
C SER A 462 -27.71 -24.85 -18.37
N ASN A 463 -27.25 -24.36 -17.22
CA ASN A 463 -27.31 -22.95 -16.83
C ASN A 463 -25.98 -22.22 -17.02
N SER A 464 -24.94 -22.88 -17.54
CA SER A 464 -23.62 -22.28 -17.71
C SER A 464 -23.50 -21.56 -19.05
N LEU A 465 -23.31 -20.24 -19.02
CA LEU A 465 -22.94 -19.48 -20.20
C LEU A 465 -21.41 -19.37 -20.38
N LYS A 466 -20.59 -20.01 -19.53
CA LYS A 466 -19.13 -19.84 -19.61
C LYS A 466 -18.61 -20.22 -21.01
N ILE A 467 -17.75 -19.36 -21.54
CA ILE A 467 -17.06 -19.57 -22.82
C ILE A 467 -16.03 -20.69 -22.64
N ILE A 468 -16.05 -21.65 -23.56
CA ILE A 468 -15.07 -22.73 -23.68
C ILE A 468 -14.29 -22.47 -24.97
N ASP A 469 -13.04 -22.06 -24.81
CA ASP A 469 -12.13 -21.71 -25.89
C ASP A 469 -10.90 -22.63 -25.94
N GLY A 470 -10.17 -22.59 -27.05
CA GLY A 470 -9.02 -23.46 -27.30
C GLY A 470 -7.70 -23.04 -26.65
N SER A 471 -7.65 -21.86 -26.00
CA SER A 471 -6.46 -21.30 -25.36
C SER A 471 -6.45 -21.41 -23.84
N SER A 472 -7.59 -21.73 -23.20
CA SER A 472 -7.66 -22.01 -21.77
C SER A 472 -7.26 -23.47 -21.44
N ASP A 473 -7.29 -23.81 -20.15
CA ASP A 473 -7.09 -25.18 -19.66
C ASP A 473 -8.25 -26.13 -20.08
N ALA A 474 -9.36 -25.58 -20.56
CA ALA A 474 -10.47 -26.33 -21.13
C ALA A 474 -10.16 -26.78 -22.57
N ARG A 475 -10.49 -28.03 -22.89
CA ARG A 475 -10.39 -28.58 -24.25
C ARG A 475 -11.70 -29.23 -24.62
N VAL A 476 -12.09 -29.12 -25.88
CA VAL A 476 -13.20 -29.88 -26.45
C VAL A 476 -12.61 -30.94 -27.35
N VAL A 477 -12.76 -32.21 -26.97
CA VAL A 477 -12.21 -33.37 -27.69
C VAL A 477 -13.35 -34.26 -28.19
N SER A 478 -13.04 -35.17 -29.12
CA SER A 478 -14.01 -36.17 -29.57
C SER A 478 -14.28 -37.20 -28.47
N SER A 479 -15.54 -37.59 -28.29
CA SER A 479 -15.92 -38.65 -27.34
C SER A 479 -15.72 -40.07 -27.90
N THR A 480 -15.53 -40.20 -29.21
CA THR A 480 -15.52 -41.49 -29.92
C THR A 480 -14.16 -41.86 -30.49
N SER A 481 -13.25 -40.89 -30.66
CA SER A 481 -11.89 -41.13 -31.13
C SER A 481 -10.89 -41.03 -29.99
N SER A 482 -9.82 -41.81 -30.02
CA SER A 482 -8.67 -41.65 -29.12
C SER A 482 -7.81 -40.40 -29.40
N SER A 483 -8.20 -39.56 -30.36
CA SER A 483 -7.49 -38.33 -30.68
C SER A 483 -7.62 -37.28 -29.58
N THR A 484 -6.52 -36.60 -29.28
CA THR A 484 -6.46 -35.46 -28.34
C THR A 484 -6.62 -34.10 -29.03
N THR A 485 -7.04 -34.09 -30.30
CA THR A 485 -7.34 -32.87 -31.07
C THR A 485 -8.34 -31.99 -30.33
N ASN A 486 -7.97 -30.74 -30.09
CA ASN A 486 -8.88 -29.73 -29.55
C ASN A 486 -9.72 -29.13 -30.68
N TYR A 487 -11.04 -29.23 -30.55
CA TYR A 487 -12.03 -28.64 -31.46
C TYR A 487 -12.48 -27.25 -31.02
N ALA A 488 -12.11 -26.80 -29.81
CA ALA A 488 -12.36 -25.43 -29.37
C ALA A 488 -11.42 -24.45 -30.07
N LEU A 489 -11.98 -23.36 -30.60
CA LEU A 489 -11.24 -22.26 -31.21
C LEU A 489 -10.71 -21.34 -30.10
N SER A 490 -9.47 -20.83 -30.24
CA SER A 490 -8.94 -19.88 -29.26
C SER A 490 -9.73 -18.56 -29.28
N LYS A 491 -9.77 -17.83 -28.15
CA LYS A 491 -10.42 -16.51 -28.11
C LYS A 491 -9.79 -15.54 -29.12
N PHE A 492 -8.47 -15.61 -29.31
CA PHE A 492 -7.75 -14.79 -30.29
C PHE A 492 -8.18 -15.10 -31.73
N ASP A 493 -8.21 -16.38 -32.11
CA ASP A 493 -8.68 -16.77 -33.44
C ASP A 493 -10.13 -16.37 -33.66
N PHE A 494 -10.98 -16.49 -32.64
CA PHE A 494 -12.36 -16.03 -32.73
C PHE A 494 -12.44 -14.51 -32.92
N ALA A 495 -11.68 -13.74 -32.13
CA ALA A 495 -11.62 -12.29 -32.22
C ALA A 495 -11.12 -11.79 -33.58
N ASP A 496 -10.24 -12.55 -34.25
CA ASP A 496 -9.75 -12.24 -35.60
C ASP A 496 -10.72 -12.68 -36.71
N LYS A 497 -11.32 -13.86 -36.58
CA LYS A 497 -12.09 -14.50 -37.66
C LYS A 497 -13.58 -14.17 -37.66
N VAL A 498 -14.15 -13.71 -36.53
CA VAL A 498 -15.59 -13.46 -36.45
C VAL A 498 -16.03 -12.45 -37.51
N ILE A 499 -17.13 -12.74 -38.21
CA ILE A 499 -17.69 -11.88 -39.26
C ILE A 499 -18.75 -10.99 -38.63
N ILE A 500 -18.62 -9.67 -38.81
CA ILE A 500 -19.52 -8.69 -38.24
C ILE A 500 -20.56 -8.29 -39.28
N ASP A 501 -21.84 -8.54 -38.99
CA ASP A 501 -22.97 -8.05 -39.78
C ASP A 501 -23.54 -6.77 -39.14
N LYS A 502 -23.49 -5.65 -39.87
CA LYS A 502 -24.00 -4.35 -39.40
C LYS A 502 -25.49 -4.35 -39.08
N LYS A 503 -26.24 -5.36 -39.55
CA LYS A 503 -27.67 -5.52 -39.25
C LYS A 503 -27.95 -6.45 -38.07
N SER A 504 -26.94 -7.11 -37.52
CA SER A 504 -27.13 -8.07 -36.43
C SER A 504 -27.39 -7.36 -35.10
N LYS A 505 -28.06 -8.07 -34.17
CA LYS A 505 -28.23 -7.60 -32.80
C LYS A 505 -26.89 -7.42 -32.08
N SER A 506 -25.87 -8.14 -32.50
CA SER A 506 -24.52 -8.04 -31.95
C SER A 506 -23.84 -6.74 -32.33
N TYR A 507 -24.00 -6.27 -33.56
CA TYR A 507 -23.54 -4.93 -33.93
C TYR A 507 -24.16 -3.85 -33.02
N LEU A 508 -25.47 -3.93 -32.75
CA LEU A 508 -26.15 -3.02 -31.83
C LEU A 508 -25.66 -3.16 -30.39
N ALA A 509 -25.35 -4.37 -29.93
CA ALA A 509 -24.78 -4.63 -28.61
C ALA A 509 -23.41 -3.96 -28.43
N PHE A 510 -22.52 -4.10 -29.42
CA PHE A 510 -21.21 -3.42 -29.41
C PHE A 510 -21.36 -1.90 -29.53
N LYS A 511 -22.33 -1.40 -30.31
CA LYS A 511 -22.63 0.03 -30.39
C LYS A 511 -22.95 0.64 -29.02
N LYS A 512 -23.72 -0.06 -28.18
CA LYS A 512 -24.04 0.41 -26.81
C LYS A 512 -22.78 0.61 -25.94
N VAL A 513 -21.67 -0.09 -26.20
CA VAL A 513 -20.39 0.15 -25.50
C VAL A 513 -19.86 1.54 -25.86
N PHE A 514 -19.86 1.88 -27.15
CA PHE A 514 -19.39 3.17 -27.66
C PHE A 514 -20.30 4.33 -27.28
N ASP A 515 -21.61 4.11 -27.16
CA ASP A 515 -22.55 5.10 -26.62
C ASP A 515 -22.12 5.55 -25.21
N ILE A 516 -21.75 4.60 -24.32
CA ILE A 516 -21.29 4.92 -22.96
C ILE A 516 -19.94 5.67 -22.98
N ILE A 517 -19.01 5.26 -23.84
CA ILE A 517 -17.72 5.96 -24.00
C ILE A 517 -17.94 7.40 -24.49
N TYR A 518 -18.87 7.59 -25.43
CA TYR A 518 -19.24 8.91 -25.93
C TYR A 518 -19.87 9.79 -24.84
N ASP A 519 -20.69 9.23 -23.97
CA ASP A 519 -21.24 9.95 -22.81
C ASP A 519 -20.11 10.42 -21.86
N ILE A 520 -19.11 9.58 -21.60
CA ILE A 520 -17.93 9.93 -20.79
C ILE A 520 -17.10 11.03 -21.46
N ASP A 521 -16.95 11.00 -22.79
CA ASP A 521 -16.25 12.05 -23.55
C ASP A 521 -16.85 13.45 -23.34
N LYS A 522 -18.18 13.55 -23.24
CA LYS A 522 -18.86 14.85 -23.06
C LYS A 522 -18.68 15.47 -21.67
N ILE A 523 -18.13 14.75 -20.70
CA ILE A 523 -17.82 15.29 -19.37
C ILE A 523 -16.57 16.18 -19.46
N LYS A 524 -16.62 17.41 -18.96
CA LYS A 524 -15.45 18.30 -18.95
C LYS A 524 -14.37 17.77 -18.02
N LEU A 525 -13.11 17.86 -18.44
CA LEU A 525 -11.96 17.56 -17.59
C LEU A 525 -12.00 18.44 -16.35
N THR A 526 -11.82 17.82 -15.19
CA THR A 526 -11.67 18.55 -13.93
C THR A 526 -10.18 18.82 -13.78
N LEU A 527 -9.76 20.07 -14.02
CA LEU A 527 -8.37 20.50 -13.89
C LEU A 527 -7.95 20.61 -12.42
#